data_AF-A0A835WIC1-F1
#
_entry.id   AF-A0A835WIC1-F1
#
_cell.length_a   1.000
_cell.length_b   1.000
_cell.length_c   1.000
_cell.angle_alpha   90.00
_cell.angle_beta   90.00
_cell.angle_gamma   90.00
#
_symmetry.space_group_name_H-M   'P 1'
#
loop_
_entity.id
_entity.type
_entity.pdbx_description
1 polymer ?
#
loop_
_entity_poly.entity_id
_entity_poly.type
_entity_poly.pdbx_seq_one_letter_code
_entity_poly.pdbx_strand_id
1 'polypeptide(L)'
;MLSATRFLRGASRRAGATPRGDGALLIGGRRRCFAARAAQLDREVVHAEVTETATVTASASASTLGYSYTSASPAPSGSSSPSTSSGHDTTPGVAFMDAQPGGNLNPGPGPSAEPRKVAELDAEKFRLHPSVAFWQDFSSQINTMWAQTEVSMTAPLQTLVERAVAARVLSDPQSTAYWAYHTARMSFFVSQAAAGVVAHHLSETLPTSLSGLAGLVTGGSAASAGSSAGSGGGSGPKETPFTRLSANASKEFGNRAAEAIATFQQDYDNIKSGAYPLPWDMTSPSHRQYNPLNVLGRSAQFIQESVATLRRRVREQPEPLWLEGGKLYPQYYTKTFHFQTDGWFSSWSANVYEFSTEVLFFGRQDAMQRTSLLPIADFVRESGARPADLRLLEVAAGTGRFHTFIKDAYPDMRTVCSDLSPFYLARARNNLRYWRRLRAPGRSLGGVDETGTEFLQTAAEDIAAPDESFDIVVCVYLFHELPEAVRRRAVAEFARVLRPGGLLVLTDSVQLGDRPAWDNTIGLFSNFNEPYYRNYVACDLGAMCQSVGLVPDTKYLCSATKTLSFRKAASGEAPATAPAVDN
;
A
#
# COMPACT_ATOMS: atom_id res chain seq x y z
N MET A 1 -6.78 -53.44 6.04
CA MET A 1 -6.95 -54.73 6.72
C MET A 1 -6.67 -54.53 8.21
N LEU A 2 -7.51 -55.14 9.02
CA LEU A 2 -7.67 -55.02 10.48
C LEU A 2 -6.38 -55.08 11.31
N SER A 3 -6.35 -54.32 12.41
CA SER A 3 -6.18 -54.94 13.73
C SER A 3 -6.70 -54.04 14.85
N ALA A 4 -7.84 -54.43 15.43
CA ALA A 4 -8.24 -54.12 16.80
C ALA A 4 -7.49 -55.08 17.74
N THR A 5 -7.25 -54.83 19.03
CA THR A 5 -8.24 -55.10 20.10
C THR A 5 -7.60 -54.91 21.50
N ARG A 6 -8.32 -54.24 22.42
CA ARG A 6 -8.40 -54.34 23.92
C ARG A 6 -7.14 -54.25 24.82
N PHE A 7 -7.23 -53.45 25.90
CA PHE A 7 -7.76 -53.89 27.21
C PHE A 7 -8.06 -52.73 28.19
N LEU A 8 -9.09 -52.95 29.02
CA LEU A 8 -9.67 -52.11 30.08
C LEU A 8 -8.95 -52.30 31.42
N ARG A 9 -8.99 -51.29 32.31
CA ARG A 9 -9.64 -51.32 33.66
C ARG A 9 -9.16 -50.20 34.59
N GLY A 10 -10.10 -49.62 35.36
CA GLY A 10 -9.80 -48.87 36.59
C GLY A 10 -10.82 -47.77 36.90
N ALA A 11 -11.90 -48.12 37.60
CA ALA A 11 -13.04 -47.25 37.93
C ALA A 11 -13.04 -46.80 39.41
N SER A 12 -13.65 -45.64 39.73
CA SER A 12 -14.51 -45.41 40.92
C SER A 12 -15.12 -43.99 40.90
N ARG A 13 -16.41 -43.83 40.56
CA ARG A 13 -17.62 -43.60 41.41
C ARG A 13 -17.81 -42.21 42.05
N ARG A 14 -18.88 -41.49 41.65
CA ARG A 14 -20.13 -41.16 42.40
C ARG A 14 -20.99 -40.18 41.57
N ALA A 15 -22.18 -40.59 41.11
CA ALA A 15 -23.53 -40.26 41.65
C ALA A 15 -23.92 -38.77 41.45
N GLY A 16 -25.06 -38.36 40.87
CA GLY A 16 -26.26 -39.03 40.35
C GLY A 16 -27.27 -37.94 39.89
N ALA A 17 -28.45 -38.39 39.42
CA ALA A 17 -29.68 -37.66 39.12
C ALA A 17 -29.88 -37.06 37.71
N THR A 18 -30.67 -37.79 36.92
CA THR A 18 -31.60 -37.28 35.89
C THR A 18 -33.03 -37.39 36.40
N PRO A 19 -33.97 -36.61 35.84
CA PRO A 19 -35.21 -37.21 35.37
C PRO A 19 -35.50 -36.91 33.89
N ARG A 20 -36.19 -37.87 33.28
CA ARG A 20 -36.69 -37.90 31.89
C ARG A 20 -37.89 -36.97 31.69
N GLY A 21 -38.10 -36.56 30.44
CA GLY A 21 -39.37 -36.09 29.90
C GLY A 21 -39.32 -36.05 28.37
N ASP A 22 -40.10 -36.91 27.73
CA ASP A 22 -40.20 -37.15 26.28
C ASP A 22 -40.77 -35.97 25.48
N GLY A 23 -40.45 -35.88 24.18
CA GLY A 23 -41.12 -34.96 23.26
C GLY A 23 -40.51 -34.87 21.86
N ALA A 24 -41.13 -35.60 20.91
CA ALA A 24 -40.84 -35.78 19.49
C ALA A 24 -40.38 -34.56 18.63
N LEU A 25 -39.44 -34.86 17.73
CA LEU A 25 -39.47 -34.66 16.28
C LEU A 25 -40.12 -33.37 15.70
N LEU A 26 -39.31 -32.42 15.22
CA LEU A 26 -39.62 -31.60 14.04
C LEU A 26 -38.33 -31.28 13.26
N ILE A 27 -38.16 -31.96 12.14
CA ILE A 27 -37.19 -31.66 11.08
C ILE A 27 -37.77 -30.53 10.23
N GLY A 28 -37.03 -29.44 10.03
CA GLY A 28 -37.31 -28.49 8.94
C GLY A 28 -36.98 -27.02 9.23
N GLY A 29 -35.92 -26.51 8.60
CA GLY A 29 -35.88 -25.11 8.17
C GLY A 29 -35.20 -24.09 9.09
N ARG A 30 -33.87 -24.13 9.27
CA ARG A 30 -33.07 -22.95 9.68
C ARG A 30 -31.67 -22.95 9.08
N ARG A 31 -31.53 -22.49 7.83
CA ARG A 31 -30.23 -22.10 7.23
C ARG A 31 -30.24 -20.73 6.54
N ARG A 32 -31.30 -19.93 6.66
CA ARG A 32 -31.38 -18.60 6.01
C ARG A 32 -31.35 -17.39 6.97
N CYS A 33 -31.33 -17.58 8.30
CA CYS A 33 -31.37 -16.44 9.25
C CYS A 33 -30.01 -16.01 9.85
N PHE A 34 -28.90 -16.69 9.57
CA PHE A 34 -27.60 -16.31 10.15
C PHE A 34 -26.85 -15.22 9.34
N ALA A 35 -26.99 -15.21 8.01
CA ALA A 35 -26.33 -14.20 7.17
C ALA A 35 -26.98 -12.81 7.28
N ALA A 36 -28.32 -12.75 7.39
CA ALA A 36 -29.04 -11.50 7.59
C ALA A 36 -28.76 -10.88 8.97
N ARG A 37 -28.57 -11.71 10.00
CA ARG A 37 -28.25 -11.25 11.36
C ARG A 37 -26.81 -10.75 11.51
N ALA A 38 -25.86 -11.31 10.75
CA ALA A 38 -24.49 -10.79 10.70
C ALA A 38 -24.39 -9.44 9.96
N ALA A 39 -25.10 -9.29 8.83
CA ALA A 39 -25.15 -8.02 8.10
C ALA A 39 -25.89 -6.90 8.85
N GLN A 40 -26.84 -7.25 9.70
CA GLN A 40 -27.57 -6.30 10.55
C GLN A 40 -26.76 -5.90 11.80
N LEU A 41 -26.01 -6.83 12.39
CA LEU A 41 -25.03 -6.53 13.45
C LEU A 41 -23.90 -5.62 12.94
N ASP A 42 -23.39 -5.82 11.72
CA ASP A 42 -22.38 -4.93 11.12
C ASP A 42 -22.93 -3.50 10.88
N ARG A 43 -24.22 -3.35 10.55
CA ARG A 43 -24.85 -2.02 10.39
C ARG A 43 -25.12 -1.33 11.74
N GLU A 44 -25.50 -2.09 12.77
CA GLU A 44 -25.76 -1.55 14.11
C GLU A 44 -24.46 -1.13 14.84
N VAL A 45 -23.36 -1.87 14.63
CA VAL A 45 -22.03 -1.50 15.16
C VAL A 45 -21.50 -0.22 14.49
N VAL A 46 -21.65 -0.09 13.16
CA VAL A 46 -21.27 1.13 12.42
C VAL A 46 -22.13 2.32 12.82
N HIS A 47 -23.43 2.14 13.08
CA HIS A 47 -24.30 3.23 13.52
C HIS A 47 -24.03 3.67 14.97
N ALA A 48 -23.63 2.75 15.85
CA ALA A 48 -23.24 3.06 17.22
C ALA A 48 -21.93 3.87 17.29
N GLU A 49 -20.90 3.49 16.53
CA GLU A 49 -19.60 4.19 16.51
C GLU A 49 -19.71 5.62 15.93
N VAL A 50 -20.57 5.84 14.92
CA VAL A 50 -20.83 7.18 14.36
C VAL A 50 -21.55 8.09 15.36
N THR A 51 -22.40 7.53 16.22
CA THR A 51 -23.17 8.30 17.21
C THR A 51 -22.35 8.63 18.46
N GLU A 52 -21.50 7.70 18.90
CA GLU A 52 -20.60 7.90 20.05
C GLU A 52 -19.53 8.96 19.75
N THR A 53 -19.01 8.99 18.52
CA THR A 53 -18.07 10.02 18.04
C THR A 53 -18.69 11.42 18.05
N ALA A 54 -19.96 11.57 17.64
CA ALA A 54 -20.66 12.85 17.67
C ALA A 54 -20.89 13.38 19.10
N THR A 55 -21.10 12.47 20.06
CA THR A 55 -21.38 12.83 21.47
C THR A 55 -20.11 13.24 22.23
N VAL A 56 -18.95 12.67 21.86
CA VAL A 56 -17.64 13.04 22.43
C VAL A 56 -17.17 14.42 21.94
N THR A 57 -17.47 14.80 20.69
CA THR A 57 -17.23 16.17 20.20
C THR A 57 -18.09 17.24 20.90
N ALA A 58 -19.27 16.88 21.41
CA ALA A 58 -20.16 17.81 22.10
C ALA A 58 -19.80 18.03 23.59
N SER A 59 -19.18 17.05 24.24
CA SER A 59 -18.85 17.12 25.68
C SER A 59 -17.49 17.77 26.00
N ALA A 60 -16.64 18.00 25.00
CA ALA A 60 -15.35 18.69 25.18
C ALA A 60 -15.45 20.23 25.20
N SER A 61 -16.66 20.81 25.08
CA SER A 61 -16.88 22.26 24.95
C SER A 61 -17.57 22.90 26.16
N ALA A 62 -17.34 22.40 27.38
CA ALA A 62 -17.96 22.97 28.57
C ALA A 62 -17.11 22.83 29.83
N SER A 63 -16.10 23.69 30.03
CA SER A 63 -15.81 24.30 31.34
C SER A 63 -14.82 25.47 31.28
N THR A 64 -15.24 26.58 31.90
CA THR A 64 -14.43 27.67 32.54
C THR A 64 -14.15 28.97 31.76
N LEU A 65 -15.13 29.88 31.83
CA LEU A 65 -15.09 31.25 32.41
C LEU A 65 -13.85 32.17 32.24
N GLY A 66 -14.09 33.37 31.69
CA GLY A 66 -13.61 34.62 32.30
C GLY A 66 -13.20 35.77 31.37
N TYR A 67 -14.04 36.81 31.31
CA TYR A 67 -13.75 38.24 31.07
C TYR A 67 -14.04 38.93 29.72
N SER A 68 -15.16 39.66 29.76
CA SER A 68 -15.46 41.04 29.33
C SER A 68 -15.51 41.44 27.85
N TYR A 69 -16.75 41.67 27.43
CA TYR A 69 -17.21 42.50 26.30
C TYR A 69 -16.91 44.00 26.48
N THR A 70 -16.72 44.71 25.36
CA THR A 70 -17.37 46.02 25.14
C THR A 70 -17.74 46.21 23.67
N SER A 71 -18.93 46.77 23.49
CA SER A 71 -19.76 46.91 22.29
C SER A 71 -19.54 48.25 21.56
N ALA A 72 -19.83 48.30 20.25
CA ALA A 72 -20.63 49.40 19.67
C ALA A 72 -21.21 49.06 18.27
N SER A 73 -22.49 49.38 18.15
CA SER A 73 -23.49 49.19 17.08
C SER A 73 -23.36 50.09 15.82
N PRO A 74 -24.28 49.99 14.82
CA PRO A 74 -24.00 50.17 13.37
C PRO A 74 -24.77 51.31 12.64
N ALA A 75 -24.55 51.37 11.30
CA ALA A 75 -25.44 51.86 10.21
C ALA A 75 -25.57 53.40 10.03
N PRO A 76 -26.03 53.98 8.87
CA PRO A 76 -26.96 53.38 7.88
C PRO A 76 -26.80 53.70 6.37
N SER A 77 -27.76 53.12 5.65
CA SER A 77 -28.15 53.04 4.23
C SER A 77 -28.27 54.30 3.37
N GLY A 78 -28.18 54.11 2.05
CA GLY A 78 -28.74 55.01 1.03
C GLY A 78 -28.88 54.36 -0.36
N SER A 79 -30.08 54.40 -0.91
CA SER A 79 -30.59 53.77 -2.14
C SER A 79 -30.51 54.65 -3.39
N SER A 80 -30.37 54.09 -4.60
CA SER A 80 -31.25 54.29 -5.79
C SER A 80 -30.60 53.88 -7.13
N SER A 81 -31.47 53.46 -8.07
CA SER A 81 -31.25 52.77 -9.36
C SER A 81 -31.23 53.74 -10.58
N PRO A 82 -30.99 53.29 -11.84
CA PRO A 82 -30.07 53.95 -12.78
C PRO A 82 -30.72 54.76 -13.92
N SER A 83 -29.90 55.59 -14.58
CA SER A 83 -30.19 56.16 -15.91
C SER A 83 -28.96 56.12 -16.82
N THR A 84 -29.23 55.80 -18.08
CA THR A 84 -28.32 55.58 -19.20
C THR A 84 -27.78 56.86 -19.83
N SER A 85 -26.53 56.82 -20.31
CA SER A 85 -26.09 57.15 -21.69
C SER A 85 -24.77 57.92 -21.80
N SER A 86 -24.09 57.62 -22.91
CA SER A 86 -22.96 58.30 -23.57
C SER A 86 -21.61 58.31 -22.85
N GLY A 87 -20.65 57.57 -23.43
CA GLY A 87 -19.31 57.41 -22.91
C GLY A 87 -18.27 58.33 -23.56
N HIS A 88 -17.07 58.31 -22.96
CA HIS A 88 -15.79 58.45 -23.62
C HIS A 88 -14.72 57.79 -22.74
N ASP A 89 -14.15 56.72 -23.29
CA ASP A 89 -12.75 56.31 -23.29
C ASP A 89 -11.94 56.37 -21.97
N THR A 90 -11.47 55.21 -21.51
CA THR A 90 -10.04 54.80 -21.54
C THR A 90 -9.82 53.47 -20.79
N THR A 91 -8.89 52.65 -21.31
CA THR A 91 -8.31 51.39 -20.81
C THR A 91 -9.07 50.06 -21.00
N PRO A 92 -8.73 49.28 -22.06
CA PRO A 92 -9.14 47.89 -22.23
C PRO A 92 -8.20 46.91 -21.52
N GLY A 93 -8.80 45.83 -20.99
CA GLY A 93 -8.10 44.68 -20.42
C GLY A 93 -7.27 43.91 -21.45
N VAL A 94 -6.21 43.28 -20.95
CA VAL A 94 -5.33 42.41 -21.75
C VAL A 94 -5.55 40.97 -21.32
N ALA A 95 -6.10 40.21 -22.25
CA ALA A 95 -6.08 38.77 -22.31
C ALA A 95 -4.64 38.28 -22.53
N PHE A 96 -4.22 37.23 -21.83
CA PHE A 96 -2.97 36.54 -22.13
C PHE A 96 -3.26 35.33 -23.02
N MET A 97 -2.93 35.46 -24.31
CA MET A 97 -2.67 34.34 -25.24
C MET A 97 -1.27 34.53 -25.83
N ASP A 98 -0.53 33.42 -25.85
CA ASP A 98 0.57 33.04 -26.75
C ASP A 98 1.66 34.06 -27.10
N ALA A 99 2.80 33.91 -26.44
CA ALA A 99 4.09 34.39 -26.96
C ALA A 99 4.84 33.22 -27.64
N GLN A 100 4.89 33.27 -28.97
CA GLN A 100 5.92 32.60 -29.76
C GLN A 100 7.25 33.36 -29.57
N PRO A 101 8.38 32.71 -29.23
CA PRO A 101 9.67 33.38 -29.21
C PRO A 101 10.38 33.22 -30.56
N GLY A 102 10.40 34.29 -31.35
CA GLY A 102 11.35 34.49 -32.44
C GLY A 102 12.35 35.58 -32.05
N GLY A 103 13.56 35.17 -31.65
CA GLY A 103 14.65 36.09 -31.26
C GLY A 103 15.97 35.34 -31.21
N ASN A 104 16.66 35.33 -32.36
CA ASN A 104 17.88 34.58 -32.62
C ASN A 104 19.07 35.22 -31.89
N LEU A 105 19.44 34.67 -30.72
CA LEU A 105 20.77 34.80 -30.13
C LEU A 105 21.24 33.39 -29.84
N ASN A 106 22.28 32.98 -30.57
CA ASN A 106 22.83 31.64 -30.55
C ASN A 106 24.01 31.61 -29.55
N PRO A 107 23.83 31.22 -28.27
CA PRO A 107 24.96 30.74 -27.49
C PRO A 107 25.30 29.36 -28.05
N GLY A 108 26.55 29.14 -28.46
CA GLY A 108 26.99 27.83 -28.92
C GLY A 108 26.67 26.72 -27.91
N PRO A 109 26.60 25.44 -28.34
CA PRO A 109 26.27 24.35 -27.45
C PRO A 109 27.44 24.13 -26.48
N GLY A 110 27.42 24.83 -25.35
CA GLY A 110 28.09 24.33 -24.16
C GLY A 110 27.42 23.00 -23.78
N PRO A 111 28.16 22.03 -23.21
CA PRO A 111 27.56 20.79 -22.77
C PRO A 111 26.53 21.14 -21.69
N SER A 112 25.24 21.13 -22.03
CA SER A 112 24.18 21.13 -21.03
C SER A 112 24.35 19.80 -20.30
N ALA A 113 24.94 19.84 -19.11
CA ALA A 113 25.03 18.66 -18.26
C ALA A 113 23.62 18.08 -18.15
N GLU A 114 23.46 16.79 -18.48
CA GLU A 114 22.17 16.14 -18.34
C GLU A 114 21.66 16.32 -16.90
N PRO A 115 20.34 16.53 -16.69
CA PRO A 115 19.81 16.65 -15.35
C PRO A 115 20.20 15.42 -14.54
N ARG A 116 20.91 15.63 -13.44
CA ARG A 116 21.40 14.56 -12.58
C ARG A 116 20.25 13.68 -12.11
N LYS A 117 20.45 12.37 -12.18
CA LYS A 117 19.44 11.40 -11.75
C LYS A 117 19.33 11.38 -10.23
N VAL A 118 18.14 11.08 -9.71
CA VAL A 118 17.88 11.04 -8.25
C VAL A 118 18.84 10.08 -7.55
N ALA A 119 19.18 8.95 -8.16
CA ALA A 119 20.12 8.00 -7.56
C ALA A 119 21.55 8.54 -7.39
N GLU A 120 21.98 9.48 -8.21
CA GLU A 120 23.29 10.14 -8.05
C GLU A 120 23.27 11.10 -6.86
N LEU A 121 22.15 11.84 -6.69
CA LEU A 121 21.95 12.71 -5.53
C LEU A 121 21.86 11.90 -4.23
N ASP A 122 21.22 10.72 -4.29
CA ASP A 122 21.18 9.80 -3.16
C ASP A 122 22.59 9.27 -2.81
N ALA A 123 23.43 8.95 -3.81
CA ALA A 123 24.77 8.42 -3.58
C ALA A 123 25.71 9.41 -2.87
N GLU A 124 25.46 10.72 -3.00
CA GLU A 124 26.20 11.76 -2.28
C GLU A 124 25.77 11.92 -0.82
N LYS A 125 24.54 11.53 -0.49
CA LYS A 125 23.90 11.85 0.79
C LYS A 125 23.77 10.66 1.71
N PHE A 126 23.56 9.46 1.18
CA PHE A 126 23.26 8.27 1.95
C PHE A 126 24.42 7.28 1.94
N ARG A 127 24.58 6.55 3.05
CA ARG A 127 25.32 5.29 3.05
C ARG A 127 24.57 4.29 2.16
N LEU A 128 25.25 3.71 1.18
CA LEU A 128 24.64 2.75 0.28
C LEU A 128 24.78 1.33 0.84
N HIS A 129 23.65 0.67 1.11
CA HIS A 129 23.64 -0.75 1.44
C HIS A 129 24.11 -1.59 0.23
N PRO A 130 24.77 -2.75 0.40
CA PRO A 130 25.22 -3.59 -0.72
C PRO A 130 24.12 -3.97 -1.73
N SER A 131 22.85 -3.99 -1.29
CA SER A 131 21.73 -4.22 -2.21
C SER A 131 21.57 -3.13 -3.28
N VAL A 132 22.04 -1.90 -3.03
CA VAL A 132 21.97 -0.80 -4.01
C VAL A 132 22.78 -1.15 -5.26
N ALA A 133 24.05 -1.50 -5.09
CA ALA A 133 24.92 -1.89 -6.21
C ALA A 133 24.35 -3.12 -6.94
N PHE A 134 23.91 -4.14 -6.18
CA PHE A 134 23.32 -5.34 -6.77
C PHE A 134 22.11 -5.01 -7.66
N TRP A 135 21.16 -4.19 -7.18
CA TRP A 135 19.98 -3.84 -7.97
C TRP A 135 20.27 -2.78 -9.05
N GLN A 136 21.31 -1.97 -8.96
CA GLN A 136 21.68 -1.11 -10.09
C GLN A 136 22.20 -1.93 -11.27
N ASP A 137 23.00 -2.97 -10.99
CA ASP A 137 23.58 -3.86 -12.01
C ASP A 137 22.60 -4.93 -12.51
N PHE A 138 21.57 -5.25 -11.71
CA PHE A 138 20.59 -6.26 -12.07
C PHE A 138 19.70 -5.80 -13.23
N SER A 139 20.04 -6.24 -14.43
CA SER A 139 19.24 -5.97 -15.63
C SER A 139 17.96 -6.81 -15.64
N SER A 140 16.82 -6.14 -15.53
CA SER A 140 15.51 -6.62 -15.95
C SER A 140 14.78 -5.44 -16.58
N GLN A 141 13.75 -5.66 -17.40
CA GLN A 141 12.93 -4.58 -17.96
C GLN A 141 11.67 -4.36 -17.11
N ILE A 142 11.23 -3.11 -16.89
CA ILE A 142 9.87 -2.87 -16.37
C ILE A 142 8.90 -3.21 -17.47
N ASN A 143 8.21 -4.32 -17.27
CA ASN A 143 7.11 -4.70 -18.12
C ASN A 143 5.83 -4.60 -17.31
N THR A 144 5.13 -3.48 -17.44
CA THR A 144 3.69 -3.53 -17.16
C THR A 144 3.10 -4.46 -18.22
N MET A 145 2.10 -5.30 -17.93
CA MET A 145 1.43 -6.17 -18.92
C MET A 145 0.82 -5.40 -20.14
N TRP A 146 1.10 -4.10 -20.24
CA TRP A 146 0.42 -3.05 -20.99
C TRP A 146 1.40 -2.15 -21.75
N ALA A 147 2.70 -2.22 -21.48
CA ALA A 147 3.72 -1.42 -22.15
C ALA A 147 3.93 -1.89 -23.60
N GLN A 148 4.06 -0.95 -24.54
CA GLN A 148 4.36 -1.20 -25.96
C GLN A 148 5.87 -1.32 -26.23
N THR A 149 6.64 -1.90 -25.30
CA THR A 149 8.09 -2.02 -25.46
C THR A 149 8.45 -3.35 -26.10
N GLU A 150 9.18 -3.30 -27.23
CA GLU A 150 9.84 -4.46 -27.82
C GLU A 150 10.82 -5.06 -26.80
N VAL A 151 10.55 -6.29 -26.37
CA VAL A 151 11.36 -6.99 -25.39
C VAL A 151 12.61 -7.56 -26.08
N SER A 152 13.74 -6.88 -25.93
CA SER A 152 15.07 -7.40 -26.27
C SER A 152 15.63 -8.28 -25.14
N MET A 153 16.28 -9.39 -25.50
CA MET A 153 16.74 -10.42 -24.56
C MET A 153 18.15 -10.18 -24.03
N THR A 154 18.39 -10.64 -22.80
CA THR A 154 19.46 -11.62 -22.51
C THR A 154 19.08 -12.54 -21.32
N ALA A 155 18.87 -13.84 -21.63
CA ALA A 155 18.92 -15.06 -20.80
C ALA A 155 17.79 -15.40 -19.78
N PRO A 156 16.85 -16.33 -20.10
CA PRO A 156 15.71 -16.61 -19.21
C PRO A 156 15.59 -18.01 -18.54
N LEU A 157 16.58 -18.92 -18.55
CA LEU A 157 16.46 -20.18 -17.76
C LEU A 157 17.76 -20.63 -17.12
N GLN A 158 18.87 -20.51 -17.84
CA GLN A 158 20.19 -20.83 -17.33
C GLN A 158 20.60 -19.89 -16.19
N THR A 159 20.33 -18.59 -16.33
CA THR A 159 20.51 -17.59 -15.25
C THR A 159 19.58 -17.85 -14.06
N LEU A 160 18.38 -18.37 -14.28
CA LEU A 160 17.44 -18.74 -13.21
C LEU A 160 17.97 -19.92 -12.41
N VAL A 161 18.50 -20.94 -13.09
CA VAL A 161 19.14 -22.12 -12.49
C VAL A 161 20.44 -21.76 -11.80
N GLU A 162 21.33 -21.00 -12.44
CA GLU A 162 22.58 -20.51 -11.85
C GLU A 162 22.33 -19.66 -10.61
N ARG A 163 21.29 -18.81 -10.63
CA ARG A 163 20.89 -18.01 -9.46
C ARG A 163 20.22 -18.84 -8.38
N ALA A 164 19.40 -19.84 -8.71
CA ALA A 164 18.87 -20.77 -7.73
C ALA A 164 19.98 -21.62 -7.08
N VAL A 165 21.01 -21.99 -7.84
CA VAL A 165 22.21 -22.68 -7.33
C VAL A 165 23.05 -21.73 -6.47
N ALA A 166 23.26 -20.48 -6.89
CA ALA A 166 23.98 -19.45 -6.14
C ALA A 166 23.25 -19.01 -4.86
N ALA A 167 21.92 -19.00 -4.89
CA ALA A 167 21.02 -18.75 -3.77
C ALA A 167 21.13 -19.79 -2.65
N ARG A 168 21.90 -20.87 -2.86
CA ARG A 168 22.07 -21.98 -1.92
C ARG A 168 20.72 -22.48 -1.40
N VAL A 169 19.73 -22.59 -2.28
CA VAL A 169 18.32 -22.92 -1.98
C VAL A 169 18.16 -24.12 -1.04
N LEU A 170 19.12 -25.06 -1.07
CA LEU A 170 19.16 -26.29 -0.28
C LEU A 170 20.27 -26.31 0.80
N SER A 171 20.77 -25.15 1.26
CA SER A 171 21.87 -25.11 2.24
C SER A 171 21.49 -25.67 3.59
N ASP A 172 20.22 -25.57 3.97
CA ASP A 172 19.69 -26.00 5.26
C ASP A 172 18.15 -26.17 5.21
N PRO A 173 17.53 -26.85 6.20
CA PRO A 173 16.09 -27.07 6.23
C PRO A 173 15.25 -25.79 6.26
N GLN A 174 15.76 -24.72 6.88
CA GLN A 174 15.05 -23.44 6.95
C GLN A 174 15.03 -22.76 5.58
N SER A 175 16.18 -22.73 4.89
CA SER A 175 16.28 -22.28 3.50
C SER A 175 15.32 -23.06 2.59
N THR A 176 15.31 -24.39 2.73
CA THR A 176 14.45 -25.26 1.92
C THR A 176 12.96 -24.93 2.13
N ALA A 177 12.53 -24.76 3.40
CA ALA A 177 11.15 -24.40 3.72
C ALA A 177 10.78 -23.00 3.19
N TYR A 178 11.69 -22.03 3.32
CA TYR A 178 11.50 -20.66 2.81
C TYR A 178 11.30 -20.66 1.30
N TRP A 179 12.19 -21.34 0.58
CA TRP A 179 12.12 -21.44 -0.87
C TRP A 179 10.91 -22.21 -1.36
N ALA A 180 10.55 -23.32 -0.70
CA ALA A 180 9.33 -24.05 -1.03
C ALA A 180 8.07 -23.16 -0.88
N TYR A 181 7.99 -22.39 0.21
CA TYR A 181 6.90 -21.45 0.45
C TYR A 181 6.84 -20.35 -0.62
N HIS A 182 7.95 -19.65 -0.88
CA HIS A 182 7.97 -18.52 -1.80
C HIS A 182 7.84 -18.94 -3.28
N THR A 183 8.34 -20.12 -3.65
CA THR A 183 8.14 -20.67 -5.00
C THR A 183 6.67 -21.02 -5.23
N ALA A 184 6.01 -21.66 -4.26
CA ALA A 184 4.59 -21.95 -4.33
C ALA A 184 3.75 -20.65 -4.38
N ARG A 185 4.11 -19.66 -3.54
CA ARG A 185 3.46 -18.34 -3.51
C ARG A 185 3.58 -17.61 -4.86
N MET A 186 4.78 -17.53 -5.43
CA MET A 186 5.02 -16.93 -6.73
C MET A 186 4.20 -17.64 -7.82
N SER A 187 4.28 -18.97 -7.88
CA SER A 187 3.54 -19.77 -8.86
C SER A 187 2.03 -19.53 -8.76
N PHE A 188 1.51 -19.45 -7.54
CA PHE A 188 0.12 -19.12 -7.28
C PHE A 188 -0.23 -17.74 -7.84
N PHE A 189 0.46 -16.67 -7.44
CA PHE A 189 0.11 -15.31 -7.88
C PHE A 189 0.31 -15.07 -9.38
N VAL A 190 1.30 -15.71 -10.00
CA VAL A 190 1.45 -15.71 -11.47
C VAL A 190 0.21 -16.34 -12.14
N SER A 191 -0.28 -17.47 -11.61
CA SER A 191 -1.50 -18.09 -12.15
C SER A 191 -2.72 -17.19 -12.02
N GLN A 192 -2.81 -16.39 -10.94
CA GLN A 192 -3.89 -15.44 -10.74
C GLN A 192 -3.83 -14.26 -11.71
N ALA A 193 -2.64 -13.74 -12.00
CA ALA A 193 -2.45 -12.73 -13.04
C ALA A 193 -3.00 -13.21 -14.39
N ALA A 194 -2.60 -14.43 -14.80
CA ALA A 194 -3.09 -15.05 -16.03
C ALA A 194 -4.63 -15.25 -16.00
N ALA A 195 -5.18 -15.74 -14.90
CA ALA A 195 -6.62 -15.95 -14.74
C ALA A 195 -7.42 -14.65 -14.86
N GLY A 196 -6.95 -13.55 -14.26
CA GLY A 196 -7.58 -12.24 -14.36
C GLY A 196 -7.64 -11.71 -15.80
N VAL A 197 -6.55 -11.86 -16.56
CA VAL A 197 -6.49 -11.46 -17.98
C VAL A 197 -7.41 -12.32 -18.86
N VAL A 198 -7.45 -13.63 -18.63
CA VAL A 198 -8.36 -14.55 -19.33
C VAL A 198 -9.82 -14.21 -19.02
N ALA A 199 -10.15 -14.00 -17.75
CA ALA A 199 -11.51 -13.65 -17.33
C ALA A 199 -12.00 -12.35 -17.98
N HIS A 200 -11.13 -11.33 -18.05
CA HIS A 200 -11.43 -10.09 -18.75
C HIS A 200 -11.69 -10.34 -20.24
N HIS A 201 -10.84 -11.13 -20.91
CA HIS A 201 -11.04 -11.46 -22.32
C HIS A 201 -12.37 -12.17 -22.58
N LEU A 202 -12.73 -13.17 -21.76
CA LEU A 202 -14.02 -13.85 -21.83
C LEU A 202 -15.20 -12.89 -21.61
N SER A 203 -15.06 -11.94 -20.68
CA SER A 203 -16.10 -10.95 -20.40
C SER A 203 -16.38 -9.98 -21.57
N GLU A 204 -15.40 -9.75 -22.44
CA GLU A 204 -15.53 -8.86 -23.62
C GLU A 204 -15.94 -9.63 -24.89
N THR A 205 -15.75 -10.96 -24.93
CA THR A 205 -16.00 -11.78 -26.13
C THR A 205 -17.31 -12.57 -26.08
N LEU A 206 -17.87 -12.80 -24.90
CA LEU A 206 -19.13 -13.53 -24.75
C LEU A 206 -20.34 -12.64 -25.12
N PRO A 207 -21.29 -13.15 -25.94
CA PRO A 207 -22.53 -12.45 -26.26
C PRO A 207 -23.34 -12.11 -25.00
N THR A 208 -23.99 -10.94 -24.99
CA THR A 208 -24.81 -10.44 -23.87
C THR A 208 -25.93 -11.39 -23.42
N SER A 209 -26.37 -12.31 -24.29
CA SER A 209 -27.35 -13.37 -23.98
C SER A 209 -26.80 -14.52 -23.13
N LEU A 210 -25.48 -14.68 -23.05
CA LEU A 210 -24.79 -15.68 -22.21
C LEU A 210 -24.17 -15.07 -20.94
N SER A 211 -24.20 -13.74 -20.80
CA SER A 211 -23.69 -13.03 -19.60
C SER A 211 -24.43 -13.42 -18.32
N GLY A 212 -25.66 -13.93 -18.40
CA GLY A 212 -26.39 -14.49 -17.26
C GLY A 212 -25.72 -15.73 -16.64
N LEU A 213 -24.97 -16.51 -17.43
CA LEU A 213 -24.14 -17.62 -16.94
C LEU A 213 -22.77 -17.15 -16.43
N ALA A 214 -22.24 -16.05 -16.98
CA ALA A 214 -21.04 -15.40 -16.44
C ALA A 214 -21.30 -14.83 -15.03
N GLY A 215 -22.52 -14.35 -14.75
CA GLY A 215 -22.95 -13.94 -13.41
C GLY A 215 -22.84 -15.04 -12.33
N LEU A 216 -22.89 -16.32 -12.73
CA LEU A 216 -22.68 -17.45 -11.84
C LEU A 216 -21.20 -17.65 -11.45
N VAL A 217 -20.28 -17.12 -12.28
CA VAL A 217 -18.83 -17.14 -12.05
C VAL A 217 -18.34 -15.82 -11.42
N THR A 218 -19.05 -14.70 -11.65
CA THR A 218 -18.66 -13.35 -11.18
C THR A 218 -19.49 -12.81 -10.01
N GLY A 219 -20.46 -13.56 -9.48
CA GLY A 219 -21.10 -13.29 -8.17
C GLY A 219 -21.87 -11.97 -8.01
N GLY A 220 -22.25 -11.29 -9.09
CA GLY A 220 -22.89 -9.96 -9.04
C GLY A 220 -24.32 -9.94 -9.60
N SER A 221 -25.23 -9.28 -8.87
CA SER A 221 -26.59 -8.93 -9.32
C SER A 221 -26.53 -7.90 -10.45
N ALA A 222 -27.28 -8.13 -11.53
CA ALA A 222 -27.34 -7.23 -12.67
C ALA A 222 -27.99 -5.89 -12.29
N ALA A 223 -27.21 -4.80 -12.29
CA ALA A 223 -27.73 -3.44 -12.37
C ALA A 223 -27.77 -3.02 -13.85
N SER A 224 -28.92 -2.51 -14.28
CA SER A 224 -29.23 -2.12 -15.65
C SER A 224 -28.39 -0.92 -16.11
N ALA A 225 -27.51 -1.11 -17.10
CA ALA A 225 -26.86 -0.02 -17.81
C ALA A 225 -27.73 0.42 -18.99
N GLY A 226 -28.18 1.68 -18.97
CA GLY A 226 -28.89 2.31 -20.07
C GLY A 226 -28.01 2.49 -21.29
N SER A 227 -28.52 2.12 -22.46
CA SER A 227 -27.85 2.25 -23.75
C SER A 227 -27.84 3.69 -24.24
N SER A 228 -26.66 4.27 -24.48
CA SER A 228 -26.50 5.36 -25.44
C SER A 228 -25.47 4.95 -26.48
N ALA A 229 -25.93 4.83 -27.73
CA ALA A 229 -25.08 4.54 -28.88
C ALA A 229 -24.54 5.86 -29.43
N GLY A 230 -23.23 6.05 -29.35
CA GLY A 230 -22.49 7.09 -30.04
C GLY A 230 -21.58 6.46 -31.09
N SER A 231 -21.80 6.78 -32.36
CA SER A 231 -20.98 6.35 -33.49
C SER A 231 -19.76 7.26 -33.68
N GLY A 232 -18.58 6.66 -33.78
CA GLY A 232 -17.34 7.26 -34.27
C GLY A 232 -16.27 6.17 -34.25
N GLY A 233 -15.71 5.72 -35.37
CA GLY A 233 -14.66 6.42 -36.13
C GLY A 233 -13.39 5.56 -36.03
N GLY A 234 -12.85 5.12 -37.16
CA GLY A 234 -11.97 3.94 -37.26
C GLY A 234 -10.67 3.94 -36.44
N SER A 235 -10.32 2.74 -35.96
CA SER A 235 -8.96 2.28 -35.69
C SER A 235 -8.97 0.76 -35.87
N GLY A 236 -7.93 0.16 -36.46
CA GLY A 236 -7.80 -1.30 -36.60
C GLY A 236 -7.99 -2.04 -35.26
N PRO A 237 -8.13 -3.39 -35.27
CA PRO A 237 -8.45 -4.14 -34.06
C PRO A 237 -7.41 -3.83 -32.97
N LYS A 238 -7.84 -3.12 -31.92
CA LYS A 238 -6.99 -2.82 -30.77
C LYS A 238 -6.63 -4.15 -30.13
N GLU A 239 -5.34 -4.50 -30.15
CA GLU A 239 -4.85 -5.70 -29.48
C GLU A 239 -5.29 -5.71 -28.02
N THR A 240 -5.91 -6.81 -27.61
CA THR A 240 -6.40 -7.00 -26.25
C THR A 240 -5.22 -7.25 -25.29
N PRO A 241 -5.39 -6.94 -23.99
CA PRO A 241 -4.58 -7.51 -22.91
C PRO A 241 -4.00 -8.92 -23.15
N PHE A 242 -4.89 -9.82 -23.56
CA PHE A 242 -4.64 -11.24 -23.64
C PHE A 242 -3.75 -11.56 -24.85
N THR A 243 -4.00 -10.92 -25.98
CA THR A 243 -3.17 -11.11 -27.19
C THR A 243 -1.73 -10.65 -26.96
N ARG A 244 -1.52 -9.50 -26.30
CA ARG A 244 -0.19 -9.01 -25.92
C ARG A 244 0.53 -9.92 -24.93
N LEU A 245 -0.17 -10.31 -23.85
CA LEU A 245 0.38 -11.22 -22.86
C LEU A 245 0.78 -12.55 -23.52
N SER A 246 -0.07 -13.11 -24.38
CA SER A 246 0.19 -14.38 -25.05
C SER A 246 1.42 -14.33 -25.97
N ALA A 247 1.63 -13.21 -26.68
CA ALA A 247 2.77 -13.03 -27.58
C ALA A 247 4.12 -12.95 -26.85
N ASN A 248 4.14 -12.41 -25.61
CA ASN A 248 5.37 -12.19 -24.83
C ASN A 248 5.47 -13.04 -23.56
N ALA A 249 4.52 -13.96 -23.33
CA ALA A 249 4.32 -14.65 -22.05
C ALA A 249 5.58 -15.31 -21.48
N SER A 250 6.37 -16.00 -22.32
CA SER A 250 7.58 -16.69 -21.89
C SER A 250 8.70 -15.73 -21.47
N LYS A 251 8.84 -14.59 -22.16
CA LYS A 251 9.84 -13.56 -21.86
C LYS A 251 9.46 -12.78 -20.59
N GLU A 252 8.19 -12.39 -20.48
CA GLU A 252 7.64 -11.74 -19.29
C GLU A 252 7.81 -12.60 -18.04
N PHE A 253 7.47 -13.88 -18.16
CA PHE A 253 7.62 -14.85 -17.08
C PHE A 253 9.09 -14.99 -16.66
N GLY A 254 10.02 -15.12 -17.61
CA GLY A 254 11.46 -15.28 -17.30
C GLY A 254 12.04 -14.09 -16.53
N ASN A 255 11.80 -12.86 -17.01
CA ASN A 255 12.29 -11.64 -16.34
C ASN A 255 11.74 -11.50 -14.92
N ARG A 256 10.43 -11.72 -14.75
CA ARG A 256 9.76 -11.58 -13.46
C ARG A 256 10.14 -12.69 -12.48
N ALA A 257 10.34 -13.91 -12.96
CA ALA A 257 10.83 -15.01 -12.14
C ALA A 257 12.27 -14.76 -11.65
N ALA A 258 13.16 -14.25 -12.52
CA ALA A 258 14.52 -13.89 -12.11
C ALA A 258 14.53 -12.79 -11.04
N GLU A 259 13.66 -11.79 -11.21
CA GLU A 259 13.46 -10.71 -10.24
C GLU A 259 12.92 -11.25 -8.90
N ALA A 260 12.00 -12.23 -8.94
CA ALA A 260 11.48 -12.92 -7.77
C ALA A 260 12.54 -13.70 -7.01
N ILE A 261 13.34 -14.50 -7.71
CA ILE A 261 14.42 -15.26 -7.09
C ILE A 261 15.41 -14.30 -6.40
N ALA A 262 15.81 -13.22 -7.06
CA ALA A 262 16.71 -12.25 -6.44
C ALA A 262 16.10 -11.56 -5.21
N THR A 263 14.80 -11.22 -5.27
CA THR A 263 14.08 -10.63 -4.14
C THR A 263 14.02 -11.59 -2.95
N PHE A 264 13.62 -12.85 -3.18
CA PHE A 264 13.50 -13.85 -2.13
C PHE A 264 14.86 -14.27 -1.57
N GLN A 265 15.90 -14.31 -2.39
CA GLN A 265 17.25 -14.55 -1.91
C GLN A 265 17.70 -13.44 -0.96
N GLN A 266 17.56 -12.18 -1.36
CA GLN A 266 17.91 -11.04 -0.50
C GLN A 266 17.10 -11.03 0.80
N ASP A 267 15.78 -11.27 0.73
CA ASP A 267 14.93 -11.33 1.93
C ASP A 267 15.35 -12.48 2.86
N TYR A 268 15.69 -13.64 2.32
CA TYR A 268 16.21 -14.75 3.12
C TYR A 268 17.58 -14.45 3.74
N ASP A 269 18.48 -13.81 3.01
CA ASP A 269 19.79 -13.40 3.53
C ASP A 269 19.65 -12.39 4.68
N ASN A 270 18.71 -11.45 4.56
CA ASN A 270 18.37 -10.53 5.65
C ASN A 270 17.82 -11.27 6.87
N ILE A 271 16.93 -12.24 6.69
CA ILE A 271 16.40 -13.08 7.78
C ILE A 271 17.53 -13.86 8.45
N LYS A 272 18.44 -14.44 7.65
CA LYS A 272 19.58 -15.22 8.14
C LYS A 272 20.60 -14.35 8.88
N SER A 273 20.75 -13.09 8.51
CA SER A 273 21.57 -12.12 9.23
C SER A 273 21.02 -11.77 10.63
N GLY A 274 19.75 -12.13 10.90
CA GLY A 274 19.07 -11.82 12.15
C GLY A 274 18.38 -10.46 12.16
N ALA A 275 18.26 -9.78 11.01
CA ALA A 275 17.62 -8.46 10.94
C ALA A 275 16.11 -8.53 11.28
N TYR A 276 15.42 -9.58 10.85
CA TYR A 276 14.02 -9.82 11.15
C TYR A 276 13.66 -11.32 11.03
N PRO A 277 12.58 -11.80 11.69
CA PRO A 277 12.21 -13.21 11.66
C PRO A 277 11.65 -13.65 10.30
N LEU A 278 11.55 -14.97 10.12
CA LEU A 278 10.76 -15.55 9.03
C LEU A 278 9.32 -15.02 9.04
N PRO A 279 8.68 -14.85 7.87
CA PRO A 279 7.32 -14.35 7.77
C PRO A 279 6.34 -15.16 8.62
N TRP A 280 5.57 -14.47 9.47
CA TRP A 280 4.71 -15.14 10.43
C TRP A 280 3.62 -16.00 9.82
N ASP A 281 3.14 -15.60 8.64
CA ASP A 281 2.17 -16.32 7.86
C ASP A 281 2.78 -17.59 7.25
N MET A 282 4.06 -17.57 6.87
CA MET A 282 4.81 -18.78 6.47
C MET A 282 4.93 -19.77 7.64
N THR A 283 5.29 -19.31 8.83
CA THR A 283 5.61 -20.21 9.95
C THR A 283 4.41 -20.56 10.83
N SER A 284 3.19 -20.20 10.43
CA SER A 284 1.95 -20.50 11.17
C SER A 284 1.08 -21.46 10.35
N PRO A 285 1.13 -22.78 10.57
CA PRO A 285 0.38 -23.76 9.75
C PRO A 285 -1.14 -23.57 9.77
N SER A 286 -1.68 -22.98 10.83
CA SER A 286 -3.10 -22.62 10.96
C SER A 286 -3.46 -21.28 10.30
N HIS A 287 -2.52 -20.65 9.60
CA HIS A 287 -2.78 -19.40 8.90
C HIS A 287 -3.79 -19.58 7.76
N ARG A 288 -4.65 -18.58 7.54
CA ARG A 288 -5.77 -18.59 6.59
C ARG A 288 -5.30 -18.78 5.14
N GLN A 289 -4.04 -18.48 4.85
CA GLN A 289 -3.45 -18.72 3.53
C GLN A 289 -3.33 -20.20 3.17
N TYR A 290 -3.29 -21.09 4.17
CA TYR A 290 -3.27 -22.55 3.96
C TYR A 290 -4.66 -23.16 3.92
N ASN A 291 -5.72 -22.37 4.14
CA ASN A 291 -7.10 -22.84 4.03
C ASN A 291 -7.59 -22.70 2.57
N PRO A 292 -7.86 -23.81 1.85
CA PRO A 292 -8.26 -23.77 0.45
C PRO A 292 -9.53 -22.95 0.20
N LEU A 293 -10.50 -22.97 1.12
CA LEU A 293 -11.73 -22.19 0.97
C LEU A 293 -11.48 -20.68 1.06
N ASN A 294 -10.56 -20.26 1.95
CA ASN A 294 -10.16 -18.87 2.02
C ASN A 294 -9.40 -18.45 0.76
N VAL A 295 -8.48 -19.29 0.27
CA VAL A 295 -7.74 -19.02 -0.98
C VAL A 295 -8.70 -18.89 -2.15
N LEU A 296 -9.62 -19.83 -2.34
CA LEU A 296 -10.64 -19.78 -3.41
C LEU A 296 -11.52 -18.52 -3.31
N GLY A 297 -11.95 -18.15 -2.10
CA GLY A 297 -12.71 -16.93 -1.88
C GLY A 297 -11.94 -15.66 -2.27
N ARG A 298 -10.65 -15.58 -1.91
CA ARG A 298 -9.78 -14.45 -2.28
C ARG A 298 -9.52 -14.40 -3.79
N SER A 299 -9.28 -15.55 -4.41
CA SER A 299 -9.14 -15.67 -5.86
C SER A 299 -10.38 -15.16 -6.60
N ALA A 300 -11.58 -15.56 -6.18
CA ALA A 300 -12.83 -15.11 -6.80
C ALA A 300 -13.02 -13.58 -6.67
N GLN A 301 -12.77 -13.03 -5.48
CA GLN A 301 -12.82 -11.58 -5.23
C GLN A 301 -11.83 -10.82 -6.13
N PHE A 302 -10.59 -11.31 -6.22
CA PHE A 302 -9.57 -10.71 -7.07
C PHE A 302 -9.91 -10.79 -8.56
N ILE A 303 -10.42 -11.92 -9.05
CA ILE A 303 -10.80 -12.07 -10.46
C ILE A 303 -11.91 -11.08 -10.79
N GLN A 304 -12.91 -10.93 -9.92
CA GLN A 304 -13.98 -9.96 -10.09
C GLN A 304 -13.43 -8.52 -10.15
N GLU A 305 -12.55 -8.15 -9.22
CA GLU A 305 -11.91 -6.83 -9.19
C GLU A 305 -11.02 -6.59 -10.43
N SER A 306 -10.29 -7.62 -10.86
CA SER A 306 -9.41 -7.55 -12.03
C SER A 306 -10.19 -7.26 -13.30
N VAL A 307 -11.33 -7.94 -13.51
CA VAL A 307 -12.18 -7.66 -14.68
C VAL A 307 -12.66 -6.22 -14.68
N ALA A 308 -13.12 -5.71 -13.53
CA ALA A 308 -13.57 -4.32 -13.41
C ALA A 308 -12.43 -3.31 -13.66
N THR A 309 -11.29 -3.51 -13.00
CA THR A 309 -10.10 -2.66 -13.10
C THR A 309 -9.53 -2.65 -14.52
N LEU A 310 -9.41 -3.81 -15.17
CA LEU A 310 -8.91 -3.92 -16.54
C LEU A 310 -9.83 -3.22 -17.53
N ARG A 311 -11.15 -3.35 -17.38
CA ARG A 311 -12.10 -2.64 -18.22
C ARG A 311 -11.95 -1.12 -18.09
N ARG A 312 -11.85 -0.61 -16.87
CA ARG A 312 -11.66 0.83 -16.60
C ARG A 312 -10.33 1.33 -17.18
N ARG A 313 -9.25 0.54 -17.02
CA ARG A 313 -7.92 0.88 -17.54
C ARG A 313 -7.85 0.89 -19.06
N VAL A 314 -8.42 -0.12 -19.74
CA VAL A 314 -8.46 -0.18 -21.20
C VAL A 314 -9.24 1.00 -21.79
N ARG A 315 -10.25 1.49 -21.07
CA ARG A 315 -11.05 2.67 -21.45
C ARG A 315 -10.42 3.99 -20.99
N GLU A 316 -9.37 3.95 -20.18
CA GLU A 316 -8.77 5.12 -19.51
C GLU A 316 -9.82 5.98 -18.77
N GLN A 317 -10.87 5.32 -18.24
CA GLN A 317 -12.00 5.96 -17.59
C GLN A 317 -12.09 5.47 -16.14
N PRO A 318 -11.57 6.25 -15.17
CA PRO A 318 -11.77 5.95 -13.76
C PRO A 318 -13.23 6.11 -13.38
N GLU A 319 -13.70 5.29 -12.42
CA GLU A 319 -15.04 5.43 -11.88
C GLU A 319 -15.08 6.61 -10.90
N PRO A 320 -16.14 7.45 -10.92
CA PRO A 320 -16.34 8.46 -9.89
C PRO A 320 -16.51 7.77 -8.53
N LEU A 321 -15.96 8.39 -7.49
CA LEU A 321 -16.20 7.92 -6.12
C LEU A 321 -17.65 8.21 -5.73
N TRP A 322 -18.24 7.30 -4.96
CA TRP A 322 -19.58 7.50 -4.38
C TRP A 322 -19.60 8.64 -3.35
N LEU A 323 -18.43 9.10 -2.89
CA LEU A 323 -18.26 10.24 -2.00
C LEU A 323 -17.78 11.46 -2.81
N GLU A 324 -18.57 12.53 -2.81
CA GLU A 324 -18.16 13.81 -3.41
C GLU A 324 -17.06 14.47 -2.56
N GLY A 325 -15.90 14.73 -3.18
CA GLY A 325 -14.76 15.37 -2.52
C GLY A 325 -15.01 16.86 -2.26
N GLY A 326 -14.75 17.32 -1.04
CA GLY A 326 -14.77 18.76 -0.74
C GLY A 326 -15.00 19.16 0.73
N LYS A 327 -15.48 18.27 1.61
CA LYS A 327 -15.72 18.62 3.03
C LYS A 327 -14.99 17.76 4.07
N LEU A 328 -14.79 16.47 3.78
CA LEU A 328 -14.21 15.52 4.76
C LEU A 328 -12.79 15.07 4.43
N TYR A 329 -12.40 15.12 3.15
CA TYR A 329 -11.11 14.63 2.68
C TYR A 329 -10.47 15.62 1.70
N PRO A 330 -9.12 15.68 1.66
CA PRO A 330 -8.41 16.49 0.67
C PRO A 330 -8.74 16.05 -0.76
N GLN A 331 -8.81 17.01 -1.70
CA GLN A 331 -9.18 16.74 -3.09
C GLN A 331 -8.21 15.77 -3.80
N TYR A 332 -6.92 15.76 -3.44
CA TYR A 332 -5.97 14.83 -4.05
C TYR A 332 -6.25 13.37 -3.68
N TYR A 333 -6.94 13.13 -2.55
CA TYR A 333 -7.25 11.82 -2.00
C TYR A 333 -8.54 11.22 -2.59
N THR A 334 -9.45 12.07 -3.09
CA THR A 334 -10.73 11.63 -3.67
C THR A 334 -10.55 11.20 -5.13
N LYS A 335 -9.71 10.19 -5.35
CA LYS A 335 -9.45 9.55 -6.65
C LYS A 335 -9.51 8.03 -6.52
N THR A 336 -9.88 7.35 -7.61
CA THR A 336 -9.81 5.89 -7.71
C THR A 336 -8.41 5.44 -8.13
N PHE A 337 -7.44 5.61 -7.24
CA PHE A 337 -6.06 5.16 -7.45
C PHE A 337 -6.03 3.70 -7.95
N HIS A 338 -5.11 3.40 -8.87
CA HIS A 338 -4.98 2.09 -9.52
C HIS A 338 -6.17 1.63 -10.37
N PHE A 339 -7.18 2.48 -10.57
CA PHE A 339 -8.54 2.13 -11.06
C PHE A 339 -9.33 1.22 -10.11
N GLN A 340 -8.91 1.13 -8.85
CA GLN A 340 -9.52 0.27 -7.85
C GLN A 340 -10.94 0.72 -7.53
N THR A 341 -11.84 -0.26 -7.41
CA THR A 341 -13.24 -0.02 -7.04
C THR A 341 -13.30 0.76 -5.72
N ASP A 342 -14.09 1.84 -5.70
CA ASP A 342 -14.27 2.77 -4.57
C ASP A 342 -13.01 3.50 -4.07
N GLY A 343 -11.86 3.39 -4.76
CA GLY A 343 -10.59 3.95 -4.27
C GLY A 343 -10.31 3.48 -2.84
N TRP A 344 -10.00 4.39 -1.93
CA TRP A 344 -9.73 4.05 -0.52
C TRP A 344 -10.99 4.04 0.38
N PHE A 345 -12.19 4.14 -0.20
CA PHE A 345 -13.43 4.45 0.54
C PHE A 345 -14.38 3.25 0.69
N SER A 346 -13.90 2.01 0.71
CA SER A 346 -14.77 0.87 1.02
C SER A 346 -14.06 -0.32 1.66
N SER A 347 -14.83 -1.10 2.42
CA SER A 347 -14.37 -2.39 2.97
C SER A 347 -14.07 -3.41 1.87
N TRP A 348 -14.72 -3.32 0.70
CA TRP A 348 -14.41 -4.18 -0.44
C TRP A 348 -12.99 -3.90 -0.93
N SER A 349 -12.69 -2.63 -1.19
CA SER A 349 -11.37 -2.15 -1.60
C SER A 349 -10.26 -2.61 -0.64
N ALA A 350 -10.44 -2.32 0.66
CA ALA A 350 -9.49 -2.75 1.70
C ALA A 350 -9.30 -4.27 1.77
N ASN A 351 -10.31 -5.06 1.38
CA ASN A 351 -10.22 -6.53 1.40
C ASN A 351 -9.47 -7.10 0.19
N VAL A 352 -9.53 -6.47 -0.97
CA VAL A 352 -8.94 -6.99 -2.22
C VAL A 352 -7.53 -6.43 -2.49
N TYR A 353 -7.18 -5.31 -1.87
CA TYR A 353 -5.93 -4.57 -2.11
C TYR A 353 -4.67 -5.44 -2.04
N GLU A 354 -4.39 -6.04 -0.88
CA GLU A 354 -3.16 -6.84 -0.67
C GLU A 354 -3.01 -7.99 -1.68
N PHE A 355 -4.12 -8.64 -2.02
CA PHE A 355 -4.10 -9.72 -3.00
C PHE A 355 -3.77 -9.17 -4.39
N SER A 356 -4.34 -8.01 -4.74
CA SER A 356 -4.11 -7.36 -6.04
C SER A 356 -2.67 -6.90 -6.20
N THR A 357 -2.08 -6.32 -5.15
CA THR A 357 -0.67 -5.93 -5.16
C THR A 357 0.27 -7.14 -5.19
N GLU A 358 -0.06 -8.22 -4.50
CA GLU A 358 0.71 -9.46 -4.59
C GLU A 358 0.63 -10.10 -5.98
N VAL A 359 -0.52 -10.03 -6.65
CA VAL A 359 -0.62 -10.43 -8.06
C VAL A 359 0.21 -9.51 -8.95
N LEU A 360 0.20 -8.20 -8.73
CA LEU A 360 0.99 -7.25 -9.52
C LEU A 360 2.49 -7.53 -9.42
N PHE A 361 2.97 -7.88 -8.23
CA PHE A 361 4.39 -8.13 -7.96
C PHE A 361 4.77 -9.62 -7.92
N PHE A 362 3.91 -10.53 -8.39
CA PHE A 362 4.18 -11.98 -8.48
C PHE A 362 4.58 -12.61 -7.13
N GLY A 363 3.90 -12.24 -6.05
CA GLY A 363 4.13 -12.80 -4.71
C GLY A 363 5.27 -12.15 -3.92
N ARG A 364 5.82 -11.03 -4.41
CA ARG A 364 7.01 -10.38 -3.85
C ARG A 364 6.73 -9.18 -2.96
N GLN A 365 5.49 -8.67 -2.95
CA GLN A 365 5.19 -7.40 -2.29
C GLN A 365 5.58 -7.43 -0.81
N ASP A 366 5.21 -8.49 -0.10
CA ASP A 366 5.59 -8.67 1.30
C ASP A 366 7.11 -8.67 1.53
N ALA A 367 7.90 -9.32 0.65
CA ALA A 367 9.36 -9.38 0.76
C ALA A 367 10.01 -8.04 0.46
N MET A 368 9.50 -7.31 -0.52
CA MET A 368 9.93 -5.95 -0.86
C MET A 368 9.68 -4.99 0.30
N GLN A 369 8.49 -5.03 0.92
CA GLN A 369 8.13 -4.19 2.07
C GLN A 369 9.01 -4.45 3.30
N ARG A 370 9.39 -5.72 3.55
CA ARG A 370 10.25 -6.09 4.68
C ARG A 370 11.64 -5.47 4.64
N THR A 371 12.10 -4.94 3.50
CA THR A 371 13.31 -4.11 3.42
C THR A 371 13.28 -2.95 4.43
N SER A 372 12.08 -2.41 4.73
CA SER A 372 11.88 -1.35 5.72
C SER A 372 12.24 -1.76 7.16
N LEU A 373 12.29 -3.06 7.46
CA LEU A 373 12.70 -3.56 8.78
C LEU A 373 14.21 -3.47 9.00
N LEU A 374 15.03 -3.38 7.94
CA LEU A 374 16.49 -3.27 8.06
C LEU A 374 16.92 -2.04 8.88
N PRO A 375 16.54 -0.80 8.49
CA PRO A 375 16.92 0.38 9.29
C PRO A 375 16.28 0.38 10.68
N ILE A 376 15.10 -0.23 10.85
CA ILE A 376 14.46 -0.38 12.16
C ILE A 376 15.31 -1.31 13.06
N ALA A 377 15.78 -2.43 12.52
CA ALA A 377 16.63 -3.37 13.25
C ALA A 377 17.97 -2.75 13.64
N ASP A 378 18.58 -1.99 12.73
CA ASP A 378 19.79 -1.24 12.99
C ASP A 378 19.57 -0.23 14.12
N PHE A 379 18.53 0.59 14.06
CA PHE A 379 18.23 1.57 15.12
C PHE A 379 17.92 0.93 16.48
N VAL A 380 17.10 -0.11 16.53
CA VAL A 380 16.78 -0.79 17.79
C VAL A 380 18.06 -1.32 18.43
N ARG A 381 18.94 -1.94 17.64
CA ARG A 381 20.24 -2.46 18.09
C ARG A 381 21.18 -1.34 18.56
N GLU A 382 21.29 -0.26 17.80
CA GLU A 382 22.16 0.89 18.10
C GLU A 382 21.68 1.68 19.32
N SER A 383 20.37 1.82 19.50
CA SER A 383 19.79 2.56 20.63
C SER A 383 20.07 1.91 21.99
N GLY A 384 20.31 0.60 22.02
CA GLY A 384 20.40 -0.20 23.25
C GLY A 384 19.10 -0.26 24.06
N ALA A 385 18.02 0.36 23.58
CA ALA A 385 16.72 0.38 24.24
C ALA A 385 16.02 -0.97 24.07
N ARG A 386 15.21 -1.35 25.05
CA ARG A 386 14.32 -2.51 24.88
C ARG A 386 13.22 -2.11 23.90
N PRO A 387 12.81 -2.98 22.96
CA PRO A 387 11.73 -2.67 22.02
C PRO A 387 10.43 -2.20 22.71
N ALA A 388 10.12 -2.70 23.90
CA ALA A 388 8.94 -2.32 24.69
C ALA A 388 8.96 -0.86 25.21
N ASP A 389 10.15 -0.24 25.27
CA ASP A 389 10.34 1.14 25.70
C ASP A 389 10.30 2.11 24.50
N LEU A 390 10.33 1.59 23.26
CA LEU A 390 10.23 2.38 22.04
C LEU A 390 8.77 2.51 21.57
N ARG A 391 8.48 3.62 20.89
CA ARG A 391 7.20 3.90 20.24
C ARG A 391 7.37 4.16 18.75
N LEU A 392 6.64 3.40 17.93
CA LEU A 392 6.67 3.50 16.47
C LEU A 392 5.32 4.00 15.91
N LEU A 393 5.36 4.87 14.91
CA LEU A 393 4.21 5.27 14.08
C LEU A 393 4.39 4.72 12.67
N GLU A 394 3.43 3.94 12.19
CA GLU A 394 3.28 3.63 10.75
C GLU A 394 2.27 4.60 10.14
N VAL A 395 2.72 5.38 9.15
CA VAL A 395 1.92 6.38 8.43
C VAL A 395 1.44 5.81 7.11
N ALA A 396 0.13 5.96 6.85
CA ALA A 396 -0.57 5.34 5.71
C ALA A 396 -0.38 3.82 5.68
N ALA A 397 -0.64 3.19 6.82
CA ALA A 397 -0.45 1.76 7.04
C ALA A 397 -1.37 0.88 6.19
N GLY A 398 -2.37 1.46 5.54
CA GLY A 398 -3.33 0.76 4.71
C GLY A 398 -4.01 -0.37 5.48
N THR A 399 -3.88 -1.59 4.99
CA THR A 399 -4.47 -2.77 5.65
C THR A 399 -3.67 -3.27 6.85
N GLY A 400 -2.65 -2.53 7.30
CA GLY A 400 -1.73 -2.89 8.37
C GLY A 400 -0.88 -4.12 8.06
N ARG A 401 -0.73 -4.47 6.77
CA ARG A 401 -0.02 -5.69 6.36
C ARG A 401 1.44 -5.63 6.80
N PHE A 402 2.13 -4.55 6.46
CA PHE A 402 3.50 -4.32 6.90
C PHE A 402 3.59 -4.20 8.44
N HIS A 403 2.64 -3.50 9.08
CA HIS A 403 2.53 -3.43 10.54
C HIS A 403 2.52 -4.81 11.23
N THR A 404 1.92 -5.84 10.62
CA THR A 404 1.99 -7.21 11.18
C THR A 404 3.41 -7.78 11.19
N PHE A 405 4.29 -7.40 10.25
CA PHE A 405 5.69 -7.79 10.27
C PHE A 405 6.49 -7.01 11.31
N ILE A 406 6.19 -5.73 11.53
CA ILE A 406 6.75 -4.97 12.66
C ILE A 406 6.41 -5.65 13.98
N LYS A 407 5.13 -6.00 14.18
CA LYS A 407 4.71 -6.71 15.40
C LYS A 407 5.31 -8.10 15.51
N ASP A 408 5.58 -8.78 14.39
CA ASP A 408 6.25 -10.08 14.43
C ASP A 408 7.73 -9.99 14.84
N ALA A 409 8.44 -8.96 14.37
CA ALA A 409 9.81 -8.67 14.77
C ALA A 409 9.89 -8.12 16.20
N TYR A 410 8.94 -7.27 16.59
CA TYR A 410 8.90 -6.58 17.89
C TYR A 410 7.51 -6.68 18.55
N PRO A 411 7.13 -7.84 19.11
CA PRO A 411 5.78 -8.05 19.67
C PRO A 411 5.40 -7.08 20.79
N ASP A 412 6.37 -6.63 21.57
CA ASP A 412 6.15 -5.75 22.74
C ASP A 412 6.32 -4.26 22.43
N MET A 413 6.80 -3.90 21.24
CA MET A 413 6.94 -2.50 20.85
C MET A 413 5.58 -1.83 20.81
N ARG A 414 5.49 -0.64 21.42
CA ARG A 414 4.27 0.18 21.39
C ARG A 414 4.17 0.80 20.02
N THR A 415 3.03 0.63 19.36
CA THR A 415 2.89 1.10 17.98
C THR A 415 1.60 1.87 17.78
N VAL A 416 1.62 2.79 16.81
CA VAL A 416 0.45 3.46 16.29
C VAL A 416 0.39 3.14 14.80
N CYS A 417 -0.75 2.63 14.35
CA CYS A 417 -1.05 2.31 12.95
C CYS A 417 -2.01 3.40 12.45
N SER A 418 -1.58 4.23 11.50
CA SER A 418 -2.37 5.36 11.03
C SER A 418 -2.67 5.30 9.55
N ASP A 419 -3.85 5.76 9.15
CA ASP A 419 -4.28 5.87 7.76
C ASP A 419 -5.41 6.91 7.66
N LEU A 420 -5.58 7.54 6.50
CA LEU A 420 -6.67 8.48 6.31
C LEU A 420 -8.01 7.75 6.09
N SER A 421 -7.98 6.52 5.56
CA SER A 421 -9.18 5.71 5.30
C SER A 421 -9.62 4.95 6.57
N PRO A 422 -10.87 5.17 7.03
CA PRO A 422 -11.41 4.40 8.14
C PRO A 422 -11.64 2.92 7.76
N PHE A 423 -11.87 2.62 6.46
CA PHE A 423 -12.07 1.25 5.98
C PHE A 423 -10.78 0.43 6.01
N TYR A 424 -9.66 1.06 5.65
CA TYR A 424 -8.34 0.45 5.72
C TYR A 424 -7.89 0.28 7.16
N LEU A 425 -8.10 1.27 8.04
CA LEU A 425 -7.87 1.09 9.48
C LEU A 425 -8.69 -0.03 10.10
N ALA A 426 -9.98 -0.17 9.74
CA ALA A 426 -10.80 -1.29 10.19
C ALA A 426 -10.22 -2.63 9.72
N ARG A 427 -9.69 -2.69 8.50
CA ARG A 427 -8.98 -3.87 7.99
C ARG A 427 -7.67 -4.13 8.73
N ALA A 428 -6.88 -3.09 9.02
CA ALA A 428 -5.65 -3.16 9.80
C ALA A 428 -5.89 -3.72 11.21
N ARG A 429 -6.92 -3.21 11.90
CA ARG A 429 -7.36 -3.71 13.20
C ARG A 429 -7.68 -5.20 13.17
N ASN A 430 -8.43 -5.64 12.15
CA ASN A 430 -8.77 -7.05 11.97
C ASN A 430 -7.55 -7.93 11.67
N ASN A 431 -6.61 -7.46 10.85
CA ASN A 431 -5.37 -8.17 10.56
C ASN A 431 -4.49 -8.31 11.81
N LEU A 432 -4.37 -7.26 12.63
CA LEU A 432 -3.60 -7.30 13.86
C LEU A 432 -4.22 -8.18 14.94
N ARG A 433 -5.55 -8.13 15.14
CA ARG A 433 -6.26 -9.10 16.00
C ARG A 433 -5.99 -10.53 15.55
N TYR A 434 -5.96 -10.77 14.24
CA TYR A 434 -5.67 -12.10 13.69
C TYR A 434 -4.23 -12.54 13.92
N TRP A 435 -3.25 -11.66 13.64
CA TRP A 435 -1.84 -11.88 13.97
C TRP A 435 -1.68 -12.23 15.45
N ARG A 436 -2.24 -11.42 16.36
CA ARG A 436 -2.15 -11.64 17.82
C ARG A 436 -2.67 -13.03 18.21
N ARG A 437 -3.85 -13.42 17.72
CA ARG A 437 -4.42 -14.75 18.00
C ARG A 437 -3.49 -15.90 17.62
N LEU A 438 -2.68 -15.73 16.59
CA LEU A 438 -1.77 -16.77 16.10
C LEU A 438 -0.36 -16.69 16.71
N ARG A 439 0.12 -15.47 16.99
CA ARG A 439 1.54 -15.21 17.31
C ARG A 439 1.80 -14.81 18.75
N ALA A 440 0.80 -14.24 19.42
CA ALA A 440 0.89 -13.81 20.80
C ALA A 440 -0.38 -14.20 21.60
N PRO A 441 -0.89 -15.45 21.49
CA PRO A 441 -2.08 -15.86 22.22
C PRO A 441 -1.85 -15.74 23.73
N GLY A 442 -2.81 -15.16 24.45
CA GLY A 442 -2.75 -15.04 25.91
C GLY A 442 -1.79 -13.97 26.44
N ARG A 443 -1.04 -13.27 25.57
CA ARG A 443 -0.23 -12.12 25.98
C ARG A 443 -1.09 -10.85 26.01
N SER A 444 -0.97 -10.08 27.08
CA SER A 444 -1.48 -8.72 27.15
C SER A 444 -0.37 -7.76 26.70
N LEU A 445 -0.51 -7.21 25.50
CA LEU A 445 0.48 -6.30 24.90
C LEU A 445 0.09 -4.81 25.05
N GLY A 446 -1.05 -4.52 25.71
CA GLY A 446 -1.64 -3.18 25.80
C GLY A 446 -2.48 -2.78 24.59
N GLY A 447 -3.09 -1.58 24.62
CA GLY A 447 -4.02 -1.09 23.59
C GLY A 447 -5.43 -1.69 23.67
N VAL A 448 -6.39 -1.10 22.94
CA VAL A 448 -7.83 -1.47 22.98
C VAL A 448 -8.06 -2.96 22.65
N ASP A 449 -7.24 -3.51 21.76
CA ASP A 449 -7.35 -4.90 21.29
C ASP A 449 -6.30 -5.85 21.89
N GLU A 450 -5.57 -5.39 22.90
CA GLU A 450 -4.44 -6.09 23.52
C GLU A 450 -3.32 -6.48 22.51
N THR A 451 -3.20 -5.73 21.42
CA THR A 451 -2.21 -5.92 20.34
C THR A 451 -0.95 -5.07 20.52
N GLY A 452 -0.92 -4.18 21.53
CA GLY A 452 0.11 -3.15 21.68
C GLY A 452 0.10 -2.14 20.53
N THR A 453 -1.04 -1.98 19.86
CA THR A 453 -1.23 -1.09 18.71
C THR A 453 -2.44 -0.20 18.90
N GLU A 454 -2.24 1.11 18.76
CA GLU A 454 -3.31 2.11 18.64
C GLU A 454 -3.60 2.37 17.16
N PHE A 455 -4.83 2.77 16.84
CA PHE A 455 -5.23 3.10 15.46
C PHE A 455 -5.62 4.57 15.38
N LEU A 456 -5.03 5.30 14.45
CA LEU A 456 -5.19 6.76 14.32
C LEU A 456 -5.65 7.12 12.91
N GLN A 457 -6.88 7.64 12.77
CA GLN A 457 -7.31 8.19 11.49
C GLN A 457 -6.73 9.60 11.33
N THR A 458 -5.80 9.77 10.39
CA THR A 458 -5.12 11.05 10.17
C THR A 458 -4.51 11.14 8.78
N ALA A 459 -4.35 12.36 8.25
CA ALA A 459 -3.59 12.59 7.03
C ALA A 459 -2.08 12.59 7.34
N ALA A 460 -1.25 12.22 6.35
CA ALA A 460 0.20 12.20 6.54
C ALA A 460 0.80 13.61 6.70
N GLU A 461 0.15 14.62 6.09
CA GLU A 461 0.53 16.03 6.19
C GLU A 461 -0.07 16.81 7.36
N ASP A 462 -0.88 16.15 8.19
CA ASP A 462 -1.52 16.72 9.38
C ASP A 462 -1.76 15.58 10.37
N ILE A 463 -0.70 15.15 11.06
CA ILE A 463 -0.71 14.00 11.96
C ILE A 463 -1.28 14.46 13.31
N ALA A 464 -2.42 13.89 13.69
CA ALA A 464 -3.09 14.15 14.97
C ALA A 464 -2.37 13.46 16.16
N ALA A 465 -1.08 13.74 16.31
CA ALA A 465 -0.22 13.32 17.42
C ALA A 465 0.66 14.49 17.89
N PRO A 466 1.02 14.54 19.18
CA PRO A 466 1.91 15.57 19.70
C PRO A 466 3.31 15.53 19.07
N ASP A 467 4.01 16.66 19.15
CA ASP A 467 5.43 16.76 18.83
C ASP A 467 6.23 15.73 19.63
N GLU A 468 7.33 15.24 19.04
CA GLU A 468 8.33 14.41 19.74
C GLU A 468 7.73 13.21 20.50
N SER A 469 6.73 12.58 19.90
CA SER A 469 5.95 11.51 20.52
C SER A 469 6.36 10.10 20.07
N PHE A 470 7.21 9.98 19.05
CA PHE A 470 7.67 8.70 18.47
C PHE A 470 9.19 8.61 18.36
N ASP A 471 9.73 7.42 18.61
CA ASP A 471 11.14 7.10 18.37
C ASP A 471 11.37 6.67 16.92
N ILE A 472 10.35 6.09 16.28
CA ILE A 472 10.39 5.60 14.91
C ILE A 472 9.14 6.07 14.17
N VAL A 473 9.31 6.64 12.98
CA VAL A 473 8.24 6.87 12.00
C VAL A 473 8.58 6.05 10.76
N VAL A 474 7.63 5.27 10.26
CA VAL A 474 7.77 4.51 9.02
C VAL A 474 6.61 4.79 8.10
N CYS A 475 6.90 4.97 6.82
CA CYS A 475 5.89 5.20 5.78
C CYS A 475 6.23 4.33 4.57
N VAL A 476 5.29 3.50 4.14
CA VAL A 476 5.50 2.51 3.08
C VAL A 476 4.50 2.75 1.94
N TYR A 477 5.00 3.02 0.73
CA TYR A 477 4.23 3.17 -0.51
C TYR A 477 3.15 4.26 -0.47
N LEU A 478 3.51 5.47 -0.04
CA LEU A 478 2.60 6.62 -0.01
C LEU A 478 3.04 7.76 -0.93
N PHE A 479 4.34 8.04 -1.02
CA PHE A 479 4.84 9.30 -1.59
C PHE A 479 4.59 9.39 -3.09
N HIS A 480 4.53 8.27 -3.80
CA HIS A 480 4.15 8.27 -5.22
C HIS A 480 2.67 8.64 -5.46
N GLU A 481 1.82 8.59 -4.43
CA GLU A 481 0.41 8.98 -4.47
C GLU A 481 0.15 10.42 -4.00
N LEU A 482 1.17 11.12 -3.52
CA LEU A 482 1.04 12.46 -2.98
C LEU A 482 1.54 13.53 -3.96
N PRO A 483 0.78 14.64 -4.15
CA PRO A 483 1.32 15.84 -4.78
C PRO A 483 2.58 16.31 -4.03
N GLU A 484 3.54 16.93 -4.74
CA GLU A 484 4.79 17.37 -4.13
C GLU A 484 4.60 18.30 -2.92
N ALA A 485 3.66 19.25 -3.00
CA ALA A 485 3.36 20.14 -1.88
C ALA A 485 2.86 19.38 -0.64
N VAL A 486 2.13 18.27 -0.83
CA VAL A 486 1.66 17.41 0.26
C VAL A 486 2.81 16.58 0.81
N ARG A 487 3.69 16.04 -0.04
CA ARG A 487 4.91 15.34 0.40
C ARG A 487 5.78 16.19 1.30
N ARG A 488 5.98 17.47 0.95
CA ARG A 488 6.77 18.42 1.78
C ARG A 488 6.15 18.61 3.17
N ARG A 489 4.83 18.77 3.24
CA ARG A 489 4.13 18.88 4.54
C ARG A 489 4.16 17.57 5.33
N ALA A 490 4.00 16.42 4.68
CA ALA A 490 4.12 15.12 5.32
C ALA A 490 5.51 14.91 5.94
N VAL A 491 6.58 15.25 5.21
CA VAL A 491 7.95 15.20 5.73
C VAL A 491 8.15 16.13 6.93
N ALA A 492 7.55 17.34 6.91
CA ALA A 492 7.58 18.25 8.06
C ALA A 492 6.86 17.67 9.29
N GLU A 493 5.70 17.05 9.10
CA GLU A 493 4.97 16.36 10.16
C GLU A 493 5.76 15.17 10.73
N PHE A 494 6.44 14.39 9.87
CA PHE A 494 7.28 13.29 10.32
C PHE A 494 8.41 13.80 11.21
N ALA A 495 9.07 14.89 10.81
CA ALA A 495 10.09 15.53 11.62
C ALA A 495 9.53 16.11 12.93
N ARG A 496 8.32 16.67 12.93
CA ARG A 496 7.64 17.21 14.12
C ARG A 496 7.36 16.12 15.15
N VAL A 497 6.75 15.01 14.74
CA VAL A 497 6.32 13.94 15.67
C VAL A 497 7.48 13.03 16.10
N LEU A 498 8.60 13.02 15.38
CA LEU A 498 9.80 12.31 15.80
C LEU A 498 10.47 12.97 17.00
N ARG A 499 10.92 12.16 17.97
CA ARG A 499 11.82 12.60 19.04
C ARG A 499 13.21 12.95 18.49
N PRO A 500 13.95 13.85 19.15
CA PRO A 500 15.38 14.00 18.91
C PRO A 500 16.09 12.65 18.99
N GLY A 501 16.96 12.33 18.03
CA GLY A 501 17.60 11.02 17.88
C GLY A 501 16.73 9.94 17.21
N GLY A 502 15.47 10.24 16.89
CA GLY A 502 14.53 9.29 16.28
C GLY A 502 14.85 8.93 14.83
N LEU A 503 14.24 7.85 14.36
CA LEU A 503 14.41 7.27 13.02
C LEU A 503 13.18 7.53 12.13
N LEU A 504 13.38 8.11 10.95
CA LEU A 504 12.42 8.04 9.85
C LEU A 504 12.83 6.93 8.87
N VAL A 505 11.87 6.11 8.45
CA VAL A 505 12.02 5.16 7.34
C VAL A 505 10.98 5.48 6.27
N LEU A 506 11.45 5.87 5.08
CA LEU A 506 10.61 6.04 3.89
C LEU A 506 10.89 4.92 2.92
N THR A 507 9.89 4.07 2.68
CA THR A 507 9.98 2.98 1.70
C THR A 507 8.95 3.21 0.61
N ASP A 508 9.39 3.31 -0.64
CA ASP A 508 8.50 3.61 -1.74
C ASP A 508 9.05 3.02 -3.05
N SER A 509 8.40 3.29 -4.18
CA SER A 509 8.86 2.84 -5.49
C SER A 509 10.23 3.42 -5.81
N VAL A 510 11.06 2.66 -6.53
CA VAL A 510 12.34 3.16 -7.07
C VAL A 510 12.16 4.45 -7.87
N GLN A 511 13.20 5.27 -7.93
CA GLN A 511 13.24 6.56 -8.64
C GLN A 511 14.29 6.52 -9.76
N LEU A 512 14.38 7.59 -10.56
CA LEU A 512 15.30 7.65 -11.70
C LEU A 512 16.76 7.39 -11.27
N GLY A 513 17.41 6.48 -11.99
CA GLY A 513 18.79 6.03 -11.75
C GLY A 513 18.93 4.91 -10.71
N ASP A 514 17.90 4.58 -9.93
CA ASP A 514 17.97 3.47 -8.95
C ASP A 514 18.06 2.12 -9.68
N ARG A 515 17.42 2.05 -10.84
CA ARG A 515 17.36 0.89 -11.72
C ARG A 515 17.60 1.40 -13.14
N PRO A 516 18.86 1.59 -13.60
CA PRO A 516 19.13 2.24 -14.90
C PRO A 516 18.42 1.59 -16.10
N ALA A 517 18.24 0.26 -16.07
CA ALA A 517 17.49 -0.48 -17.09
C ALA A 517 15.99 -0.11 -17.16
N TRP A 518 15.47 0.60 -16.16
CA TRP A 518 14.07 0.94 -15.96
C TRP A 518 13.76 2.42 -16.22
N ASP A 519 14.77 3.28 -16.32
CA ASP A 519 14.59 4.75 -16.38
C ASP A 519 13.65 5.19 -17.50
N ASN A 520 13.71 4.52 -18.66
CA ASN A 520 12.88 4.84 -19.82
C ASN A 520 11.41 4.41 -19.68
N THR A 521 11.12 3.49 -18.76
CA THR A 521 9.80 2.82 -18.66
C THR A 521 9.13 3.01 -17.31
N ILE A 522 9.85 3.45 -16.28
CA ILE A 522 9.31 3.62 -14.93
C ILE A 522 8.15 4.61 -14.87
N GLY A 523 8.19 5.66 -15.69
CA GLY A 523 7.10 6.63 -15.81
C GLY A 523 5.79 6.05 -16.35
N LEU A 524 5.75 4.80 -16.82
CA LEU A 524 4.53 4.12 -17.27
C LEU A 524 3.63 3.71 -16.11
N PHE A 525 4.15 3.60 -14.87
CA PHE A 525 3.31 3.35 -13.69
C PHE A 525 2.28 4.46 -13.46
N SER A 526 2.55 5.69 -13.90
CA SER A 526 1.55 6.77 -13.86
C SER A 526 0.25 6.42 -14.61
N ASN A 527 0.31 5.49 -15.58
CA ASN A 527 -0.87 5.05 -16.34
C ASN A 527 -1.81 4.16 -15.51
N PHE A 528 -1.48 3.87 -14.25
CA PHE A 528 -2.33 3.19 -13.27
C PHE A 528 -3.25 4.19 -12.54
N ASN A 529 -3.65 5.29 -13.18
CA ASN A 529 -4.38 6.38 -12.51
C ASN A 529 -3.62 6.96 -11.31
N GLU A 530 -2.30 7.11 -11.45
CA GLU A 530 -1.39 7.65 -10.44
C GLU A 530 -0.82 8.99 -10.94
N PRO A 531 -1.54 10.10 -10.74
CA PRO A 531 -1.25 11.38 -11.39
C PRO A 531 0.07 12.01 -10.93
N TYR A 532 0.57 11.64 -9.76
CA TYR A 532 1.77 12.25 -9.17
C TYR A 532 3.04 11.42 -9.39
N TYR A 533 2.92 10.20 -9.94
CA TYR A 533 4.03 9.24 -10.03
C TYR A 533 5.22 9.79 -10.84
N ARG A 534 4.98 10.50 -11.96
CA ARG A 534 6.06 11.09 -12.78
C ARG A 534 6.84 12.17 -12.04
N ASN A 535 6.15 13.01 -11.28
CA ASN A 535 6.77 14.01 -10.41
C ASN A 535 7.44 13.35 -9.19
N TYR A 536 6.95 12.19 -8.74
CA TYR A 536 7.57 11.41 -7.70
C TYR A 536 8.93 10.81 -8.12
N VAL A 537 9.02 10.13 -9.26
CA VAL A 537 10.27 9.44 -9.67
C VAL A 537 11.45 10.39 -9.95
N ALA A 538 11.19 11.68 -10.15
CA ALA A 538 12.21 12.72 -10.33
C ALA A 538 12.49 13.53 -9.06
N CYS A 539 11.82 13.24 -7.94
CA CYS A 539 11.91 14.03 -6.73
C CYS A 539 13.13 13.68 -5.87
N ASP A 540 13.92 14.68 -5.47
CA ASP A 540 14.99 14.52 -4.47
C ASP A 540 14.39 14.45 -3.05
N LEU A 541 14.04 13.23 -2.61
CA LEU A 541 13.53 12.98 -1.25
C LEU A 541 14.60 13.28 -0.18
N GLY A 542 15.87 13.07 -0.50
CA GLY A 542 16.99 13.39 0.38
C GLY A 542 16.99 14.87 0.77
N ALA A 543 16.99 15.77 -0.22
CA ALA A 543 16.92 17.21 0.01
C ALA A 543 15.62 17.63 0.70
N MET A 544 14.50 16.99 0.36
CA MET A 544 13.20 17.27 0.99
C MET A 544 13.25 17.00 2.50
N CYS A 545 13.76 15.84 2.92
CA CYS A 545 13.93 15.51 4.34
C CYS A 545 14.97 16.41 5.03
N GLN A 546 16.08 16.73 4.37
CA GLN A 546 17.08 17.66 4.90
C GLN A 546 16.51 19.05 5.19
N SER A 547 15.58 19.53 4.36
CA SER A 547 14.97 20.85 4.53
C SER A 547 14.17 21.02 5.84
N VAL A 548 13.82 19.91 6.51
CA VAL A 548 13.13 19.90 7.81
C VAL A 548 14.01 19.39 8.95
N GLY A 549 15.33 19.31 8.74
CA GLY A 549 16.31 18.93 9.76
C GLY A 549 16.51 17.42 9.94
N LEU A 550 16.04 16.59 9.01
CA LEU A 550 16.33 15.16 9.00
C LEU A 550 17.63 14.87 8.24
N VAL A 551 18.51 14.08 8.83
CA VAL A 551 19.82 13.74 8.28
C VAL A 551 19.72 12.38 7.55
N PRO A 552 20.06 12.30 6.25
CA PRO A 552 20.17 11.05 5.52
C PRO A 552 21.05 10.02 6.24
N ASP A 553 20.60 8.78 6.32
CA ASP A 553 21.34 7.68 6.92
C ASP A 553 21.70 6.64 5.85
N THR A 554 20.82 5.67 5.57
CA THR A 554 21.13 4.55 4.70
C THR A 554 20.08 4.37 3.61
N LYS A 555 20.54 4.05 2.39
CA LYS A 555 19.71 3.69 1.24
C LYS A 555 19.80 2.20 0.95
N TYR A 556 18.64 1.58 0.70
CA TYR A 556 18.50 0.18 0.34
C TYR A 556 17.65 0.07 -0.93
N LEU A 557 17.95 -0.92 -1.77
CA LEU A 557 17.09 -1.34 -2.88
C LEU A 557 16.64 -2.78 -2.70
N CYS A 558 15.43 -3.08 -3.19
CA CYS A 558 14.88 -4.42 -3.32
C CYS A 558 13.87 -4.46 -4.48
N SER A 559 14.28 -4.95 -5.64
CA SER A 559 13.45 -4.97 -6.85
C SER A 559 12.91 -3.56 -7.20
N ALA A 560 11.60 -3.36 -7.13
CA ALA A 560 10.93 -2.10 -7.44
C ALA A 560 10.81 -1.17 -6.23
N THR A 561 11.45 -1.51 -5.13
CA THR A 561 11.36 -0.79 -3.86
C THR A 561 12.69 -0.14 -3.50
N LYS A 562 12.59 1.12 -3.08
CA LYS A 562 13.66 1.86 -2.41
C LYS A 562 13.25 2.13 -0.97
N THR A 563 14.18 1.90 -0.05
CA THR A 563 14.06 2.32 1.35
C THR A 563 15.14 3.33 1.65
N LEU A 564 14.76 4.48 2.21
CA LEU A 564 15.65 5.53 2.72
C LEU A 564 15.42 5.69 4.22
N SER A 565 16.48 5.62 5.01
CA SER A 565 16.44 6.00 6.44
C SER A 565 17.00 7.39 6.67
N PHE A 566 16.47 8.06 7.70
CA PHE A 566 16.94 9.36 8.16
C PHE A 566 16.94 9.43 9.69
N ARG A 567 17.84 10.23 10.26
CA ARG A 567 17.89 10.52 11.69
C ARG A 567 17.42 11.94 11.97
N LYS A 568 16.64 12.13 13.03
CA LYS A 568 16.45 13.47 13.61
C LYS A 568 17.63 13.75 14.54
N ALA A 569 18.29 14.89 14.38
CA ALA A 569 19.44 15.25 15.23
C ALA A 569 19.07 15.18 16.72
N ALA A 570 19.99 14.69 17.56
CA ALA A 570 19.81 14.75 19.00
C ALA A 570 19.86 16.20 19.48
N SER A 571 19.13 16.52 20.55
CA SER A 571 19.16 17.87 21.14
C SER A 571 20.58 18.20 21.63
N GLY A 572 21.24 19.15 20.94
CA GLY A 572 22.59 19.62 21.28
C GLY A 572 23.71 19.14 20.37
N GLU A 573 23.46 18.27 19.39
CA GLU A 573 24.41 17.99 18.32
C GLU A 573 24.29 19.06 17.22
N ALA A 574 25.38 19.78 16.95
CA ALA A 574 25.48 20.59 15.74
C ALA A 574 25.35 19.67 14.52
N PRO A 575 24.70 20.11 13.42
CA PRO A 575 24.57 19.27 12.23
C PRO A 575 25.95 18.82 11.77
N ALA A 576 26.14 17.50 11.68
CA ALA A 576 27.39 16.91 11.20
C ALA A 576 27.70 17.48 9.82
N THR A 577 28.82 18.20 9.72
CA THR A 577 29.36 18.63 8.45
C THR A 577 29.72 17.38 7.66
N ALA A 578 29.25 17.31 6.41
CA ALA A 578 29.58 16.21 5.51
C ALA A 578 31.11 16.02 5.45
N PRO A 579 31.63 14.78 5.42
CA PRO A 579 33.06 14.56 5.32
C PRO A 579 33.57 15.24 4.05
N ALA A 580 34.60 16.07 4.21
CA ALA A 580 35.28 16.69 3.09
C ALA A 580 35.77 15.58 2.15
N VAL A 581 35.35 15.68 0.89
CA VAL A 581 35.89 14.85 -0.19
C VAL A 581 37.32 15.33 -0.41
N ASP A 582 38.31 14.58 0.08
CA ASP A 582 39.69 14.78 -0.33
C ASP A 582 39.81 14.39 -1.82
N ASN A 583 40.29 15.34 -2.61
CA ASN A 583 40.42 15.32 -4.08
C ASN A 583 41.15 14.10 -4.64
#